data_AF-A0A1A2PV38-F1
#
_entry.id   AF-A0A1A2PV38-F1
#
_cell.length_a   1.000
_cell.length_b   1.000
_cell.length_c   1.000
_cell.angle_alpha   90.00
_cell.angle_beta   90.00
_cell.angle_gamma   90.00
#
_symmetry.space_group_name_H-M   'P 1'
#
loop_
_entity.id
_entity.type
_entity.pdbx_description
1 polymer ?
#
loop_
_entity_poly.entity_id
_entity_poly.type
_entity_poly.pdbx_seq_one_letter_code
_entity_poly.pdbx_strand_id
1 'polypeptide(L)'
;MTVLSIPPRASAPVTTRRRVLVRPTTEVTRMTRYRGGTYSHTVDTIEFVDGSRARTDLIRLNPNLRAYSLDFCGIAPDRPTRYRLGTWSTLPHLHTRGHEAEVDWILRNSFPMRTTAQLSGQLRAAGYLQGPANISEHHAIAATQAAIWQFTNGLALDTRPRNVPVRVQRGPGPSLTFEFDGEPQLGGYSVWTEAAGPVHLRLQKSTNGTVWQDVSGSHLTVDAGAGRHQRTLGVGSTLSASRHGRAGSGYRHYRLLATAQGGDPTIDEVRFWLTDTRHYRNADMVVHLYNYLIDGARNAARGADELRLVEHQATADSHLVGPFQVPIPLALSVTEGHTLVDADGAVIRDIVEPGSDFYLRPAPGTSATTMTAKTAHNLTGRVLTGVALDGAPYRLTPIALTVPTDVAIEFDIIWQANEPCSDTA
;
A
#
# COMPACT_ATOMS: atom_id res chain seq x y z
N MET A 1 62.57 -41.33 3.69
CA MET A 1 61.72 -40.28 4.25
C MET A 1 60.41 -40.29 3.49
N THR A 2 59.37 -40.85 4.09
CA THR A 2 58.04 -40.93 3.46
C THR A 2 57.26 -39.71 3.91
N VAL A 3 57.01 -38.78 2.99
CA VAL A 3 56.16 -37.61 3.23
C VAL A 3 54.72 -38.12 3.28
N LEU A 4 54.15 -38.17 4.48
CA LEU A 4 52.72 -38.41 4.69
C LEU A 4 51.93 -37.21 4.15
N SER A 5 51.40 -37.36 2.94
CA SER A 5 50.39 -36.46 2.40
C SER A 5 49.10 -36.67 3.18
N ILE A 6 48.77 -35.72 4.07
CA ILE A 6 47.47 -35.64 4.73
C ILE A 6 46.44 -35.35 3.63
N PRO A 7 45.40 -36.20 3.43
CA PRO A 7 44.36 -35.91 2.47
C PRO A 7 43.60 -34.64 2.90
N PRO A 8 43.25 -33.73 1.98
CA PRO A 8 42.44 -32.56 2.32
C PRO A 8 41.10 -33.07 2.90
N ARG A 9 40.81 -32.66 4.14
CA ARG A 9 39.53 -32.96 4.79
C ARG A 9 38.40 -32.48 3.86
N ALA A 10 37.47 -33.38 3.54
CA ALA A 10 36.32 -33.05 2.74
C ALA A 10 35.44 -32.06 3.53
N SER A 11 35.35 -30.84 3.00
CA SER A 11 34.44 -29.81 3.47
C SER A 11 32.98 -30.26 3.28
N ALA A 12 32.20 -30.31 4.36
CA ALA A 12 30.81 -30.73 4.30
C ALA A 12 29.91 -29.57 3.84
N PRO A 13 28.86 -29.83 3.03
CA PRO A 13 27.92 -28.81 2.61
C PRO A 13 27.10 -28.30 3.80
N VAL A 14 26.82 -27.00 3.79
CA VAL A 14 25.98 -26.31 4.78
C VAL A 14 24.63 -26.01 4.14
N THR A 15 23.55 -26.19 4.89
CA THR A 15 22.21 -25.76 4.49
C THR A 15 21.69 -24.74 5.48
N THR A 16 21.24 -23.58 5.01
CA THR A 16 20.51 -22.64 5.85
C THR A 16 19.02 -22.61 5.52
N ARG A 17 18.21 -22.47 6.56
CA ARG A 17 16.76 -22.26 6.43
C ARG A 17 16.36 -21.05 7.26
N ARG A 18 15.81 -20.04 6.58
CA ARG A 18 15.29 -18.83 7.23
C ARG A 18 13.87 -19.06 7.76
N ARG A 19 13.62 -18.60 8.99
CA ARG A 19 12.31 -18.41 9.60
C ARG A 19 12.20 -16.98 10.10
N VAL A 20 11.04 -16.36 9.92
CA VAL A 20 10.78 -15.01 10.44
C VAL A 20 9.74 -15.12 11.53
N LEU A 21 10.13 -14.75 12.75
CA LEU A 21 9.25 -14.70 13.90
C LEU A 21 8.84 -13.25 14.16
N VAL A 22 7.54 -13.03 14.28
CA VAL A 22 6.98 -11.72 14.59
C VAL A 22 6.15 -11.85 15.84
N ARG A 23 6.47 -11.02 16.81
CA ARG A 23 5.76 -10.97 18.08
C ARG A 23 5.38 -9.53 18.36
N PRO A 24 4.22 -9.29 19.00
CA PRO A 24 3.93 -7.95 19.48
C PRO A 24 4.93 -7.59 20.58
N THR A 25 5.40 -6.33 20.59
CA THR A 25 6.36 -5.82 21.59
C THR A 25 5.82 -5.92 23.03
N THR A 26 4.50 -5.99 23.18
CA THR A 26 3.83 -6.28 24.46
C THR A 26 3.07 -7.58 24.33
N GLU A 27 3.18 -8.46 25.33
CA GLU A 27 2.50 -9.76 25.30
C GLU A 27 0.97 -9.57 25.23
N VAL A 28 0.38 -10.11 24.16
CA VAL A 28 -1.08 -10.09 23.96
C VAL A 28 -1.62 -11.49 24.21
N THR A 29 -1.97 -11.77 25.47
CA THR A 29 -2.45 -13.10 25.90
C THR A 29 -3.91 -13.36 25.53
N ARG A 30 -4.74 -12.32 25.41
CA ARG A 30 -6.18 -12.47 25.07
C ARG A 30 -6.67 -11.31 24.22
N MET A 31 -7.18 -11.63 23.03
CA MET A 31 -7.85 -10.66 22.16
C MET A 31 -9.32 -11.00 22.08
N THR A 32 -10.20 -10.06 22.42
CA THR A 32 -11.66 -10.27 22.30
C THR A 32 -12.30 -9.05 21.68
N ARG A 33 -13.08 -9.28 20.62
CA ARG A 33 -13.95 -8.26 20.05
C ARG A 33 -15.31 -8.37 20.74
N TYR A 34 -15.67 -7.37 21.53
CA TYR A 34 -17.01 -7.25 22.11
C TYR A 34 -17.96 -6.62 21.08
N ARG A 35 -19.26 -6.89 21.22
CA ARG A 35 -20.33 -6.37 20.35
C ARG A 35 -20.07 -4.91 20.01
N GLY A 36 -19.95 -4.61 18.71
CA GLY A 36 -19.88 -3.23 18.25
C GLY A 36 -21.20 -2.55 18.55
N GLY A 37 -21.18 -1.45 19.31
CA GLY A 37 -22.27 -0.50 19.32
C GLY A 37 -22.45 0.13 17.93
N THR A 38 -23.37 1.09 17.84
CA THR A 38 -23.58 1.95 16.66
C THR A 38 -22.23 2.34 16.06
N TYR A 39 -22.11 2.23 14.73
CA TYR A 39 -20.93 2.62 13.95
C TYR A 39 -20.21 3.81 14.58
N SER A 40 -18.90 3.70 14.77
CA SER A 40 -18.11 4.80 15.33
C SER A 40 -18.30 6.06 14.48
N HIS A 41 -18.16 7.24 15.10
CA HIS A 41 -18.15 8.53 14.39
C HIS A 41 -17.00 8.64 13.36
N THR A 42 -16.15 7.62 13.28
CA THR A 42 -15.06 7.45 12.31
C THR A 42 -15.46 6.80 11.00
N VAL A 43 -16.74 6.45 10.81
CA VAL A 43 -17.18 5.78 9.58
C VAL A 43 -17.21 6.72 8.40
N ASP A 44 -16.50 6.33 7.35
CA ASP A 44 -16.62 6.88 6.00
C ASP A 44 -17.12 5.80 5.03
N THR A 45 -17.73 6.22 3.92
CA THR A 45 -18.13 5.31 2.83
C THR A 45 -17.23 5.53 1.64
N ILE A 46 -16.50 4.49 1.25
CA ILE A 46 -15.63 4.48 0.08
C ILE A 46 -16.25 3.66 -1.06
N GLU A 47 -15.90 4.04 -2.29
CA GLU A 47 -16.32 3.41 -3.54
C GLU A 47 -15.08 2.92 -4.32
N PHE A 48 -15.17 1.70 -4.84
CA PHE A 48 -14.11 1.05 -5.61
C PHE A 48 -14.39 1.15 -7.11
N VAL A 49 -13.37 0.88 -7.92
CA VAL A 49 -13.44 0.92 -9.40
C VAL A 49 -14.51 -0.03 -9.96
N ASP A 50 -14.78 -1.16 -9.28
CA ASP A 50 -15.82 -2.12 -9.68
C ASP A 50 -17.25 -1.68 -9.30
N GLY A 51 -17.39 -0.49 -8.68
CA GLY A 51 -18.67 0.06 -8.22
C GLY A 51 -19.13 -0.47 -6.86
N SER A 52 -18.39 -1.40 -6.25
CA SER A 52 -18.66 -1.84 -4.88
C SER A 52 -18.40 -0.69 -3.89
N ARG A 53 -19.07 -0.75 -2.73
CA ARG A 53 -18.96 0.25 -1.67
C ARG A 53 -18.74 -0.41 -0.33
N ALA A 54 -17.93 0.22 0.50
CA ALA A 54 -17.73 -0.22 1.88
C ALA A 54 -17.82 0.95 2.85
N ARG A 55 -18.37 0.65 4.03
CA ARG A 55 -18.18 1.47 5.21
C ARG A 55 -16.93 1.02 5.91
N THR A 56 -16.00 1.95 6.14
CA THR A 56 -14.73 1.65 6.82
C THR A 56 -14.79 2.09 8.26
N ASP A 57 -14.32 1.24 9.17
CA ASP A 57 -14.14 1.58 10.58
C ASP A 57 -12.89 0.87 11.13
N LEU A 58 -12.33 1.42 12.20
CA LEU A 58 -11.20 0.81 12.89
C LEU A 58 -11.71 -0.23 13.88
N ILE A 59 -11.31 -1.49 13.68
CA ILE A 59 -11.71 -2.60 14.55
C ILE A 59 -11.02 -2.45 15.90
N ARG A 60 -11.78 -2.52 16.98
CA ARG A 60 -11.28 -2.45 18.36
C ARG A 60 -11.41 -3.81 19.05
N LEU A 61 -10.33 -4.27 19.67
CA LEU A 61 -10.30 -5.48 20.49
C LEU A 61 -9.82 -5.13 21.91
N ASN A 62 -10.33 -5.82 22.92
CA ASN A 62 -9.78 -5.78 24.28
C ASN A 62 -8.40 -6.46 24.29
N PRO A 63 -7.33 -5.90 24.90
CA PRO A 63 -7.28 -4.66 25.69
C PRO A 63 -6.82 -3.42 24.91
N ASN A 64 -7.73 -2.82 24.14
CA ASN A 64 -7.53 -1.60 23.34
C ASN A 64 -6.61 -1.76 22.12
N LEU A 65 -6.54 -2.96 21.56
CA LEU A 65 -5.90 -3.21 20.28
C LEU A 65 -6.76 -2.64 19.17
N ARG A 66 -6.09 -2.06 18.18
CA ARG A 66 -6.70 -1.53 16.96
C ARG A 66 -6.29 -2.42 15.80
N ALA A 67 -7.20 -2.60 14.86
CA ALA A 67 -6.99 -3.51 13.74
C ALA A 67 -7.79 -3.10 12.50
N TYR A 68 -7.33 -3.59 11.36
CA TYR A 68 -8.02 -3.49 10.07
C TYR A 68 -8.49 -4.86 9.61
N SER A 69 -9.55 -4.88 8.80
CA SER A 69 -10.00 -6.10 8.15
C SER A 69 -9.04 -6.52 7.05
N LEU A 70 -8.75 -7.83 6.98
CA LEU A 70 -7.98 -8.45 5.90
C LEU A 70 -8.88 -9.12 4.84
N ASP A 71 -10.19 -9.05 4.99
CA ASP A 71 -11.13 -9.64 4.04
C ASP A 71 -12.37 -8.77 3.88
N PHE A 72 -12.53 -8.19 2.70
CA PHE A 72 -13.69 -7.39 2.32
C PHE A 72 -15.03 -8.14 2.47
N CYS A 73 -15.05 -9.45 2.21
CA CYS A 73 -16.25 -10.28 2.36
C CYS A 73 -16.45 -10.82 3.79
N GLY A 74 -15.50 -10.56 4.67
CA GLY A 74 -15.49 -11.05 6.04
C GLY A 74 -16.58 -10.41 6.89
N ILE A 75 -17.22 -11.20 7.73
CA ILE A 75 -18.29 -10.74 8.60
C ILE A 75 -17.72 -10.28 9.94
N ALA A 76 -18.21 -9.15 10.43
CA ALA A 76 -17.95 -8.71 11.80
C ALA A 76 -18.77 -9.56 12.79
N PRO A 77 -18.18 -10.11 13.87
CA PRO A 77 -18.95 -10.91 14.82
C PRO A 77 -20.04 -10.08 15.51
N ASP A 78 -21.19 -10.72 15.74
CA ASP A 78 -22.38 -10.19 16.41
C ASP A 78 -22.36 -10.39 17.93
N ARG A 79 -21.61 -11.39 18.41
CA ARG A 79 -21.36 -11.72 19.82
C ARG A 79 -19.89 -11.52 20.20
N PRO A 80 -19.58 -11.40 21.51
CA PRO A 80 -18.20 -11.40 21.97
C PRO A 80 -17.42 -12.60 21.41
N THR A 81 -16.39 -12.32 20.63
CA THR A 81 -15.63 -13.33 19.90
C THR A 81 -14.15 -13.21 20.20
N ARG A 82 -13.53 -14.33 20.54
CA ARG A 82 -12.10 -14.39 20.83
C ARG A 82 -11.31 -14.48 19.54
N TYR A 83 -10.18 -13.79 19.51
CA TYR A 83 -9.19 -13.85 18.44
C TYR A 83 -7.91 -14.46 19.00
N ARG A 84 -7.24 -15.28 18.19
CA ARG A 84 -5.86 -15.72 18.43
C ARG A 84 -4.93 -15.14 17.38
N LEU A 85 -3.65 -15.04 17.72
CA LEU A 85 -2.62 -14.76 16.72
C LEU A 85 -2.59 -15.89 15.69
N GLY A 86 -2.51 -15.50 14.43
CA GLY A 86 -2.32 -16.39 13.28
C GLY A 86 -1.20 -15.87 12.39
N THR A 87 -0.96 -16.57 11.29
CA THR A 87 0.05 -16.19 10.30
C THR A 87 -0.62 -15.90 8.96
N TRP A 88 -0.12 -14.91 8.23
CA TRP A 88 -0.62 -14.54 6.90
C TRP A 88 -0.78 -15.75 5.97
N SER A 89 0.21 -16.63 5.91
CA SER A 89 0.22 -17.84 5.08
C SER A 89 -0.84 -18.88 5.44
N THR A 90 -1.44 -18.79 6.64
CA THR A 90 -2.52 -19.71 7.06
C THR A 90 -3.91 -19.24 6.62
N LEU A 91 -4.02 -18.01 6.09
CA LEU A 91 -5.28 -17.44 5.62
C LEU A 91 -5.55 -17.88 4.16
N PRO A 92 -6.62 -18.64 3.89
CA PRO A 92 -6.83 -19.24 2.57
C PRO A 92 -6.96 -18.25 1.41
N HIS A 93 -7.47 -17.03 1.63
CA HIS A 93 -7.55 -16.03 0.57
C HIS A 93 -6.25 -15.23 0.39
N LEU A 94 -5.29 -15.33 1.32
CA LEU A 94 -4.03 -14.59 1.30
C LEU A 94 -2.80 -15.45 1.04
N HIS A 95 -2.83 -16.75 1.28
CA HIS A 95 -1.65 -17.61 1.07
C HIS A 95 -1.16 -17.62 -0.39
N THR A 96 -2.05 -17.37 -1.36
CA THR A 96 -1.72 -17.20 -2.78
C THR A 96 -1.30 -15.77 -3.14
N ARG A 97 -1.52 -14.80 -2.25
CA ARG A 97 -1.24 -13.37 -2.44
C ARG A 97 -0.03 -13.00 -1.59
N GLY A 98 1.15 -12.97 -2.21
CA GLY A 98 2.43 -12.66 -1.57
C GLY A 98 2.62 -11.21 -1.13
N HIS A 99 1.57 -10.53 -0.66
CA HIS A 99 1.56 -9.09 -0.38
C HIS A 99 1.66 -8.73 1.13
N GLU A 100 2.17 -9.65 1.95
CA GLU A 100 2.30 -9.41 3.40
C GLU A 100 3.23 -8.22 3.69
N ALA A 101 4.27 -8.03 2.89
CA ALA A 101 5.22 -6.95 3.08
C ALA A 101 4.63 -5.58 2.76
N GLU A 102 3.84 -5.48 1.70
CA GLU A 102 3.09 -4.29 1.32
C GLU A 102 2.11 -3.90 2.41
N VAL A 103 1.39 -4.87 2.99
CA VAL A 103 0.45 -4.59 4.08
C VAL A 103 1.17 -4.20 5.38
N ASP A 104 2.29 -4.83 5.74
CA ASP A 104 3.10 -4.39 6.88
C ASP A 104 3.59 -2.94 6.69
N TRP A 105 4.08 -2.61 5.49
CA TRP A 105 4.49 -1.24 5.18
C TRP A 105 3.33 -0.25 5.32
N ILE A 106 2.14 -0.60 4.81
CA ILE A 106 0.94 0.22 4.96
C ILE A 106 0.66 0.47 6.45
N LEU A 107 0.59 -0.58 7.27
CA LEU A 107 0.23 -0.46 8.69
C LEU A 107 1.19 0.45 9.46
N ARG A 108 2.50 0.38 9.17
CA ARG A 108 3.54 1.21 9.82
C ARG A 108 3.53 2.67 9.39
N ASN A 109 3.05 2.94 8.18
CA ASN A 109 3.02 4.28 7.58
C ASN A 109 1.62 4.87 7.49
N SER A 110 0.68 4.34 8.28
CA SER A 110 -0.72 4.77 8.31
C SER A 110 -1.23 4.91 9.74
N PHE A 111 -2.50 5.30 9.87
CA PHE A 111 -3.14 5.44 11.17
C PHE A 111 -3.45 4.06 11.76
N PRO A 112 -3.26 3.80 13.07
CA PRO A 112 -2.83 4.74 14.12
C PRO A 112 -1.33 4.73 14.42
N MET A 113 -0.50 3.98 13.69
CA MET A 113 0.96 3.98 13.91
C MET A 113 1.59 5.35 13.66
N ARG A 114 0.97 6.11 12.75
CA ARG A 114 1.24 7.53 12.54
C ARG A 114 0.01 8.34 12.93
N THR A 115 0.22 9.46 13.62
CA THR A 115 -0.86 10.40 13.92
C THR A 115 -1.31 11.11 12.65
N THR A 116 -2.53 11.64 12.65
CA THR A 116 -3.06 12.41 11.51
C THR A 116 -2.18 13.62 11.17
N ALA A 117 -1.57 14.27 12.15
CA ALA A 117 -0.61 15.35 11.94
C ALA A 117 0.67 14.87 11.24
N GLN A 118 1.24 13.75 11.67
CA GLN A 118 2.41 13.15 11.04
C GLN A 118 2.12 12.73 9.60
N LEU A 119 0.98 12.06 9.36
CA LEU A 119 0.54 11.67 8.02
C LEU A 119 0.36 12.88 7.11
N SER A 120 -0.28 13.94 7.61
CA SER A 120 -0.46 15.17 6.84
C SER A 120 0.88 15.82 6.50
N GLY A 121 1.85 15.80 7.43
CA GLY A 121 3.22 16.25 7.16
C GLY A 121 3.90 15.46 6.06
N GLN A 122 3.82 14.13 6.10
CA GLN A 122 4.38 13.24 5.07
C GLN A 122 3.73 13.46 3.70
N LEU A 123 2.41 13.57 3.65
CA LEU A 123 1.69 13.82 2.39
C LEU A 123 2.05 15.17 1.78
N ARG A 124 2.24 16.22 2.58
CA ARG A 124 2.72 17.52 2.08
C ARG A 124 4.15 17.42 1.55
N ALA A 125 5.05 16.77 2.29
CA ALA A 125 6.42 16.55 1.86
C ALA A 125 6.50 15.75 0.54
N ALA A 126 5.56 14.83 0.33
CA ALA A 126 5.43 14.04 -0.90
C ALA A 126 4.61 14.73 -2.00
N GLY A 127 4.13 15.96 -1.80
CA GLY A 127 3.39 16.73 -2.80
C GLY A 127 1.91 16.34 -3.00
N TYR A 128 1.36 15.46 -2.16
CA TYR A 128 -0.02 14.97 -2.24
C TYR A 128 -1.05 15.96 -1.66
N LEU A 129 -0.66 16.79 -0.70
CA LEU A 129 -1.54 17.76 -0.06
C LEU A 129 -1.06 19.19 -0.30
N GLN A 130 -2.01 20.06 -0.64
CA GLN A 130 -1.81 21.50 -0.73
C GLN A 130 -2.58 22.18 0.41
N GLY A 131 -1.89 22.97 1.22
CA GLY A 131 -2.48 23.74 2.32
C GLY A 131 -2.30 23.16 3.73
N PRO A 132 -2.77 23.90 4.76
CA PRO A 132 -2.46 23.62 6.16
C PRO A 132 -3.39 22.60 6.82
N ALA A 133 -4.53 22.26 6.20
CA ALA A 133 -5.49 21.33 6.78
C ALA A 133 -4.86 19.94 6.97
N ASN A 134 -5.14 19.32 8.11
CA ASN A 134 -4.72 17.95 8.39
C ASN A 134 -5.82 16.97 7.94
N ILE A 135 -5.41 15.75 7.60
CA ILE A 135 -6.33 14.64 7.41
C ILE A 135 -7.09 14.34 8.71
N SER A 136 -8.37 14.01 8.61
CA SER A 136 -9.18 13.54 9.75
C SER A 136 -8.91 12.07 10.04
N GLU A 137 -9.27 11.60 11.24
CA GLU A 137 -9.13 10.18 11.58
C GLU A 137 -9.96 9.26 10.67
N HIS A 138 -11.20 9.64 10.34
CA HIS A 138 -12.05 8.84 9.45
C HIS A 138 -11.47 8.73 8.04
N HIS A 139 -10.94 9.82 7.48
CA HIS A 139 -10.27 9.77 6.18
C HIS A 139 -9.01 8.89 6.23
N ALA A 140 -8.25 8.96 7.32
CA ALA A 140 -7.06 8.14 7.51
C ALA A 140 -7.40 6.65 7.61
N ILE A 141 -8.42 6.30 8.40
CA ILE A 141 -8.92 4.92 8.54
C ILE A 141 -9.43 4.39 7.19
N ALA A 142 -10.22 5.19 6.47
CA ALA A 142 -10.78 4.82 5.18
C ALA A 142 -9.70 4.54 4.13
N ALA A 143 -8.72 5.44 3.99
CA ALA A 143 -7.63 5.28 3.05
C ALA A 143 -6.76 4.06 3.38
N THR A 144 -6.49 3.84 4.67
CA THR A 144 -5.70 2.69 5.15
C THR A 144 -6.41 1.37 4.84
N GLN A 145 -7.70 1.27 5.17
CA GLN A 145 -8.49 0.07 4.91
C GLN A 145 -8.61 -0.21 3.40
N ALA A 146 -8.79 0.82 2.57
CA ALA A 146 -8.80 0.69 1.12
C ALA A 146 -7.45 0.19 0.58
N ALA A 147 -6.34 0.75 1.08
CA ALA A 147 -4.99 0.33 0.68
C ALA A 147 -4.72 -1.14 1.05
N ILE A 148 -5.18 -1.60 2.21
CA ILE A 148 -5.09 -3.01 2.61
C ILE A 148 -5.88 -3.90 1.64
N TRP A 149 -7.14 -3.54 1.34
CA TRP A 149 -8.00 -4.33 0.44
C TRP A 149 -7.52 -4.37 -1.02
N GLN A 150 -6.76 -3.39 -1.48
CA GLN A 150 -6.06 -3.47 -2.77
C GLN A 150 -5.13 -4.69 -2.82
N PHE A 151 -4.41 -5.00 -1.74
CA PHE A 151 -3.47 -6.11 -1.68
C PHE A 151 -4.11 -7.43 -1.24
N THR A 152 -5.09 -7.39 -0.32
CA THR A 152 -5.73 -8.60 0.21
C THR A 152 -6.86 -9.12 -0.66
N ASN A 153 -7.63 -8.22 -1.30
CA ASN A 153 -8.83 -8.57 -2.06
C ASN A 153 -8.73 -8.16 -3.55
N GLY A 154 -7.79 -7.28 -3.93
CA GLY A 154 -7.64 -6.79 -5.31
C GLY A 154 -8.60 -5.65 -5.63
N LEU A 155 -9.13 -4.99 -4.59
CA LEU A 155 -10.12 -3.93 -4.72
C LEU A 155 -9.43 -2.56 -4.78
N ALA A 156 -9.39 -2.00 -5.98
CA ALA A 156 -8.82 -0.67 -6.23
C ALA A 156 -9.82 0.42 -5.84
N LEU A 157 -9.42 1.32 -4.96
CA LEU A 157 -10.20 2.53 -4.65
C LEU A 157 -10.43 3.33 -5.93
N ASP A 158 -11.63 3.88 -6.15
CA ASP A 158 -11.86 4.76 -7.29
C ASP A 158 -11.20 6.13 -7.05
N THR A 159 -10.06 6.32 -7.71
CA THR A 159 -9.24 7.55 -7.65
C THR A 159 -9.34 8.37 -8.93
N ARG A 160 -10.33 8.11 -9.79
CA ARG A 160 -10.49 8.84 -11.06
C ARG A 160 -11.04 10.25 -10.80
N PRO A 161 -10.38 11.31 -11.31
CA PRO A 161 -10.90 12.66 -11.19
C PRO A 161 -12.23 12.82 -11.94
N ARG A 162 -13.23 13.42 -11.29
CA ARG A 162 -14.58 13.64 -11.85
C ARG A 162 -14.63 14.73 -12.92
N ASN A 163 -13.60 15.55 -13.01
CA ASN A 163 -13.47 16.62 -14.01
C ASN A 163 -12.74 16.18 -15.29
N VAL A 164 -12.34 14.91 -15.39
CA VAL A 164 -11.72 14.35 -16.59
C VAL A 164 -12.78 13.54 -17.36
N PRO A 165 -12.99 13.84 -18.65
CA PRO A 165 -13.91 13.06 -19.47
C PRO A 165 -13.38 11.64 -19.71
N VAL A 166 -14.26 10.65 -19.69
CA VAL A 166 -13.95 9.26 -20.07
C VAL A 166 -13.87 9.07 -21.58
N ARG A 167 -14.50 9.96 -22.36
CA ARG A 167 -14.43 9.94 -23.82
C ARG A 167 -14.48 11.35 -24.39
N VAL A 168 -13.62 11.61 -25.36
CA VAL A 168 -13.60 12.85 -26.15
C VAL A 168 -13.78 12.49 -27.61
N GLN A 169 -14.73 13.14 -28.29
CA GLN A 169 -15.03 12.91 -29.70
C GLN A 169 -15.01 14.23 -30.44
N ARG A 170 -14.29 14.28 -31.56
CA ARG A 170 -14.38 15.38 -32.54
C ARG A 170 -15.62 15.16 -33.38
N GLY A 171 -16.55 16.11 -33.33
CA GLY A 171 -17.74 16.09 -34.17
C GLY A 171 -17.47 16.66 -35.57
N PRO A 172 -18.47 16.68 -36.46
CA PRO A 172 -18.38 17.42 -37.71
C PRO A 172 -18.24 18.93 -37.43
N GLY A 173 -17.26 19.56 -38.08
CA GLY A 173 -16.86 20.95 -37.81
C GLY A 173 -16.04 21.11 -36.52
N PRO A 174 -15.79 22.36 -36.07
CA PRO A 174 -15.01 22.68 -34.88
C PRO A 174 -15.81 22.43 -33.58
N SER A 175 -16.18 21.17 -33.35
CA SER A 175 -16.92 20.73 -32.16
C SER A 175 -16.24 19.57 -31.44
N LEU A 176 -16.21 19.65 -30.10
CA LEU A 176 -15.71 18.59 -29.23
C LEU A 176 -16.82 18.14 -28.30
N THR A 177 -17.10 16.85 -28.28
CA THR A 177 -18.04 16.22 -27.35
C THR A 177 -17.28 15.48 -26.27
N PHE A 178 -17.69 15.69 -25.03
CA PHE A 178 -17.09 15.15 -23.82
C PHE A 178 -18.14 14.30 -23.10
N GLU A 179 -17.78 13.05 -22.81
CA GLU A 179 -18.54 12.17 -21.94
C GLU A 179 -17.80 12.02 -20.62
N PHE A 180 -18.50 12.20 -19.51
CA PHE A 180 -17.95 12.03 -18.17
C PHE A 180 -18.43 10.73 -17.53
N ASP A 181 -17.68 10.24 -16.55
CA ASP A 181 -18.15 9.18 -15.68
C ASP A 181 -19.12 9.76 -14.64
N GLY A 182 -20.42 9.53 -14.84
CA GLY A 182 -21.49 10.09 -14.01
C GLY A 182 -21.92 11.48 -14.49
N GLU A 183 -22.42 12.28 -13.55
CA GLU A 183 -23.06 13.57 -13.83
C GLU A 183 -22.34 14.70 -13.07
N PRO A 184 -21.11 15.07 -13.43
CA PRO A 184 -20.39 16.15 -12.76
C PRO A 184 -21.04 17.50 -13.06
N GLN A 185 -21.10 18.37 -12.05
CA GLN A 185 -21.51 19.76 -12.23
C GLN A 185 -20.27 20.62 -12.54
N LEU A 186 -20.11 21.03 -13.79
CA LEU A 186 -18.97 21.86 -14.21
C LEU A 186 -19.12 23.31 -13.73
N GLY A 187 -18.07 23.82 -13.07
CA GLY A 187 -17.93 25.22 -12.68
C GLY A 187 -17.25 26.08 -13.75
N GLY A 188 -16.65 25.45 -14.76
CA GLY A 188 -16.12 26.11 -15.94
C GLY A 188 -15.09 25.29 -16.70
N TYR A 189 -14.50 25.91 -17.72
CA TYR A 189 -13.53 25.29 -18.61
C TYR A 189 -12.41 26.24 -19.02
N SER A 190 -11.23 25.68 -19.29
CA SER A 190 -10.13 26.36 -19.99
C SER A 190 -9.86 25.64 -21.28
N VAL A 191 -9.60 26.38 -22.34
CA VAL A 191 -9.39 25.85 -23.68
C VAL A 191 -8.19 26.52 -24.33
N TRP A 192 -7.40 25.74 -25.07
CA TRP A 192 -6.41 26.25 -26.00
C TRP A 192 -7.03 26.32 -27.40
N THR A 193 -6.97 27.50 -28.02
CA THR A 193 -7.50 27.73 -29.36
C THR A 193 -6.45 28.40 -30.24
N GLU A 194 -6.44 28.06 -31.52
CA GLU A 194 -5.70 28.77 -32.55
C GLU A 194 -6.61 29.03 -33.76
N ALA A 195 -6.67 30.29 -34.20
CA ALA A 195 -7.51 30.70 -35.33
C ALA A 195 -7.00 31.97 -36.01
N ALA A 196 -7.23 32.08 -37.31
CA ALA A 196 -6.88 33.26 -38.11
C ALA A 196 -7.83 34.47 -37.90
N GLY A 197 -8.99 34.24 -37.27
CA GLY A 197 -9.99 35.25 -36.97
C GLY A 197 -10.64 35.02 -35.61
N PRO A 198 -11.49 35.96 -35.13
CA PRO A 198 -12.15 35.83 -33.84
C PRO A 198 -12.98 34.54 -33.72
N VAL A 199 -12.88 33.87 -32.57
CA VAL A 199 -13.57 32.61 -32.28
C VAL A 199 -14.63 32.82 -31.22
N HIS A 200 -15.85 32.38 -31.51
CA HIS A 200 -16.95 32.28 -30.56
C HIS A 200 -17.06 30.86 -30.04
N LEU A 201 -16.86 30.69 -28.74
CA LEU A 201 -16.95 29.43 -28.02
C LEU A 201 -18.26 29.37 -27.24
N ARG A 202 -18.91 28.20 -27.26
CA ARG A 202 -20.14 27.95 -26.51
C ARG A 202 -20.17 26.52 -25.99
N LEU A 203 -20.49 26.36 -24.71
CA LEU A 203 -20.67 25.05 -24.09
C LEU A 203 -22.14 24.65 -24.09
N GLN A 204 -22.39 23.39 -24.41
CA GLN A 204 -23.71 22.77 -24.38
C GLN A 204 -23.69 21.55 -23.45
N LYS A 205 -24.87 21.20 -22.92
CA LYS A 205 -25.11 20.08 -22.01
C LYS A 205 -26.19 19.15 -22.57
N SER A 206 -26.10 17.86 -22.25
CA SER A 206 -27.06 16.85 -22.69
C SER A 206 -27.14 15.67 -21.71
N THR A 207 -28.34 15.13 -21.53
CA THR A 207 -28.59 13.92 -20.73
C THR A 207 -28.34 12.63 -21.51
N ASN A 208 -28.45 12.67 -22.84
CA ASN A 208 -28.41 11.48 -23.71
C ASN A 208 -27.38 11.58 -24.85
N GLY A 209 -26.67 12.71 -24.95
CA GLY A 209 -25.67 12.96 -26.00
C GLY A 209 -26.27 13.27 -27.38
N THR A 210 -27.60 13.37 -27.50
CA THR A 210 -28.29 13.63 -28.78
C THR A 210 -29.05 14.94 -28.76
N VAL A 211 -29.73 15.27 -27.66
CA VAL A 211 -30.46 16.54 -27.48
C VAL A 211 -29.60 17.50 -26.69
N TRP A 212 -29.24 18.63 -27.29
CA TRP A 212 -28.27 19.58 -26.74
C TRP A 212 -28.94 20.88 -26.31
N GLN A 213 -28.53 21.39 -25.15
CA GLN A 213 -28.99 22.68 -24.61
C GLN A 213 -27.79 23.56 -24.30
N ASP A 214 -27.91 24.86 -24.56
CA ASP A 214 -26.86 25.82 -24.23
C ASP A 214 -26.67 25.95 -22.72
N VAL A 215 -25.41 26.00 -22.27
CA VAL A 215 -25.07 26.33 -20.89
C VAL A 215 -25.08 27.85 -20.76
N SER A 216 -25.97 28.38 -19.93
CA SER A 216 -26.06 29.81 -19.65
C SER A 216 -24.71 30.39 -19.19
N GLY A 217 -24.32 31.52 -19.76
CA GLY A 217 -23.08 32.20 -19.41
C GLY A 217 -21.80 31.49 -19.88
N SER A 218 -21.88 30.46 -20.71
CA SER A 218 -20.71 29.76 -21.26
C SER A 218 -20.08 30.41 -22.50
N HIS A 219 -20.73 31.42 -23.06
CA HIS A 219 -20.25 32.13 -24.24
C HIS A 219 -18.94 32.86 -23.96
N LEU A 220 -17.96 32.68 -24.83
CA LEU A 220 -16.65 33.30 -24.76
C LEU A 220 -16.22 33.69 -26.17
N THR A 221 -15.89 34.97 -26.37
CA THR A 221 -15.29 35.46 -27.60
C THR A 221 -13.78 35.58 -27.39
N VAL A 222 -13.02 35.04 -28.32
CA VAL A 222 -11.56 35.02 -28.32
C VAL A 222 -11.07 35.72 -29.59
N ASP A 223 -10.07 36.59 -29.46
CA ASP A 223 -9.46 37.27 -30.61
C ASP A 223 -8.62 36.30 -31.46
N ALA A 224 -8.23 36.73 -32.67
CA ALA A 224 -7.38 35.93 -33.54
C ALA A 224 -6.01 35.62 -32.89
N GLY A 225 -5.44 34.47 -33.23
CA GLY A 225 -4.15 33.98 -32.72
C GLY A 225 -4.27 32.69 -31.91
N ALA A 226 -3.14 32.28 -31.33
CA ALA A 226 -3.04 31.11 -30.46
C ALA A 226 -2.98 31.53 -28.99
N GLY A 227 -3.78 30.90 -28.13
CA GLY A 227 -3.78 31.24 -26.71
C GLY A 227 -4.65 30.33 -25.82
N ARG A 228 -4.40 30.44 -24.50
CA ARG A 228 -5.23 29.83 -23.47
C ARG A 228 -6.30 30.79 -22.99
N HIS A 229 -7.54 30.34 -23.02
CA HIS A 229 -8.67 31.11 -22.54
C HIS A 229 -9.43 30.33 -21.48
N GLN A 230 -10.05 31.05 -20.54
CA GLN A 230 -10.75 30.46 -19.41
C GLN A 230 -12.13 31.09 -19.27
N ARG A 231 -13.15 30.25 -19.00
CA ARG A 231 -14.51 30.70 -18.73
C ARG A 231 -15.09 30.02 -17.50
N THR A 232 -15.44 30.85 -16.51
CA THR A 232 -16.23 30.44 -15.33
C THR A 232 -17.72 30.46 -15.66
N LEU A 233 -18.43 29.45 -15.18
CA LEU A 233 -19.87 29.29 -15.34
C LEU A 233 -20.57 29.73 -14.05
N GLY A 234 -21.76 30.31 -14.19
CA GLY A 234 -22.57 30.69 -13.02
C GLY A 234 -22.99 29.46 -12.20
N VAL A 235 -23.13 29.63 -10.89
CA VAL A 235 -23.63 28.58 -10.00
C VAL A 235 -24.97 28.05 -10.53
N GLY A 236 -25.09 26.73 -10.66
CA GLY A 236 -26.33 26.10 -11.16
C GLY A 236 -26.47 26.04 -12.69
N SER A 237 -25.60 26.67 -13.48
CA SER A 237 -25.72 26.68 -14.96
C SER A 237 -25.68 25.28 -15.59
N THR A 238 -24.99 24.36 -14.91
CA THR A 238 -24.81 22.96 -15.30
C THR A 238 -25.55 21.99 -14.39
N LEU A 239 -26.47 22.46 -13.53
CA LEU A 239 -27.29 21.62 -12.66
C LEU A 239 -28.38 20.90 -13.49
N SER A 240 -28.52 19.59 -13.29
CA SER A 240 -29.61 18.78 -13.85
C SER A 240 -30.65 18.43 -12.80
N ALA A 241 -30.21 18.09 -11.58
CA ALA A 241 -31.09 17.79 -10.47
C ALA A 241 -30.46 18.24 -9.14
N SER A 242 -31.30 18.73 -8.23
CA SER A 242 -30.96 18.93 -6.82
C SER A 242 -31.67 17.87 -5.98
N ARG A 243 -30.98 17.32 -4.98
CA ARG A 243 -31.59 16.49 -3.93
C ARG A 243 -31.28 17.11 -2.59
N HIS A 244 -32.29 17.24 -1.73
CA HIS A 244 -32.08 17.72 -0.37
C HIS A 244 -30.97 16.91 0.34
N GLY A 245 -29.95 17.60 0.85
CA GLY A 245 -28.84 16.99 1.59
C GLY A 245 -27.71 16.38 0.75
N ARG A 246 -27.72 16.50 -0.59
CA ARG A 246 -26.58 16.13 -1.46
C ARG A 246 -26.20 17.28 -2.38
N ALA A 247 -24.93 17.34 -2.77
CA ALA A 247 -24.50 18.20 -3.86
C ALA A 247 -25.32 17.87 -5.13
N GLY A 248 -25.71 18.90 -5.88
CA GLY A 248 -26.48 18.73 -7.11
C GLY A 248 -25.72 17.91 -8.15
N SER A 249 -26.46 17.18 -9.00
CA SER A 249 -25.86 16.49 -10.15
C SER A 249 -25.88 17.38 -11.39
N GLY A 250 -24.87 17.21 -12.25
CA GLY A 250 -24.77 17.87 -13.54
C GLY A 250 -25.18 16.96 -14.69
N TYR A 251 -24.43 16.97 -15.79
CA TYR A 251 -24.78 16.20 -16.99
C TYR A 251 -23.65 15.24 -17.33
N ARG A 252 -23.99 14.11 -17.95
CA ARG A 252 -22.99 13.15 -18.43
C ARG A 252 -22.29 13.64 -19.70
N HIS A 253 -23.02 14.34 -20.56
CA HIS A 253 -22.53 14.77 -21.87
C HIS A 253 -22.43 16.29 -21.96
N TYR A 254 -21.28 16.78 -22.40
CA TYR A 254 -21.04 18.18 -22.72
C TYR A 254 -20.48 18.31 -24.13
N ARG A 255 -20.75 19.43 -24.79
CA ARG A 255 -20.23 19.72 -26.12
C ARG A 255 -19.73 21.16 -26.19
N LEU A 256 -18.47 21.34 -26.57
CA LEU A 256 -17.92 22.65 -26.87
C LEU A 256 -18.03 22.89 -28.37
N LEU A 257 -18.71 23.96 -28.76
CA LEU A 257 -18.79 24.46 -30.12
C LEU A 257 -17.86 25.66 -30.25
N ALA A 258 -17.00 25.65 -31.27
CA ALA A 258 -16.30 26.86 -31.70
C ALA A 258 -16.86 27.30 -33.06
N THR A 259 -16.82 28.60 -33.33
CA THR A 259 -17.22 29.17 -34.61
C THR A 259 -16.33 30.37 -34.86
N ALA A 260 -15.62 30.40 -35.99
CA ALA A 260 -14.72 31.50 -36.33
C ALA A 260 -15.10 32.13 -37.66
N GLN A 261 -14.78 33.42 -37.82
CA GLN A 261 -14.82 34.07 -39.14
C GLN A 261 -13.50 33.81 -39.86
N GLY A 262 -13.55 33.14 -41.02
CA GLY A 262 -12.37 32.94 -41.88
C GLY A 262 -11.72 31.54 -41.83
N GLY A 263 -12.36 30.53 -41.24
CA GLY A 263 -11.90 29.14 -41.26
C GLY A 263 -12.37 28.33 -40.05
N ASP A 264 -12.04 27.05 -40.01
CA ASP A 264 -12.30 26.20 -38.84
C ASP A 264 -11.22 26.45 -37.77
N PRO A 265 -11.57 26.95 -36.57
CA PRO A 265 -10.61 27.12 -35.49
C PRO A 265 -10.13 25.77 -34.97
N THR A 266 -8.85 25.66 -34.63
CA THR A 266 -8.31 24.48 -33.96
C THR A 266 -8.59 24.57 -32.47
N ILE A 267 -9.12 23.48 -31.91
CA ILE A 267 -9.29 23.30 -30.46
C ILE A 267 -8.40 22.14 -30.04
N ASP A 268 -7.48 22.42 -29.14
CA ASP A 268 -6.56 21.42 -28.61
C ASP A 268 -7.03 20.93 -27.24
N GLU A 269 -6.39 21.41 -26.18
CA GLU A 269 -6.63 20.94 -24.82
C GLU A 269 -7.79 21.70 -24.17
N VAL A 270 -8.80 20.94 -23.72
CA VAL A 270 -9.89 21.46 -22.89
C VAL A 270 -9.80 20.82 -21.50
N ARG A 271 -9.71 21.67 -20.46
CA ARG A 271 -9.73 21.26 -19.06
C ARG A 271 -10.96 21.82 -18.37
N PHE A 272 -11.55 21.04 -17.49
CA PHE A 272 -12.73 21.43 -16.71
C PHE A 272 -12.39 21.51 -15.22
N TRP A 273 -13.12 22.37 -14.52
CA TRP A 273 -13.20 22.34 -13.05
C TRP A 273 -14.66 22.22 -12.61
N LEU A 274 -14.86 21.69 -11.41
CA LEU A 274 -16.18 21.41 -10.87
C LEU A 274 -16.72 22.64 -10.12
N THR A 275 -18.04 22.70 -9.98
CA THR A 275 -18.71 23.69 -9.10
C THR A 275 -18.57 23.29 -7.64
N ASP A 276 -18.53 21.98 -7.36
CA ASP A 276 -18.25 21.44 -6.03
C ASP A 276 -16.74 21.35 -5.77
N THR A 277 -16.35 21.13 -4.52
CA THR A 277 -14.97 20.99 -4.10
C THR A 277 -14.46 19.54 -4.15
N ARG A 278 -15.27 18.58 -4.64
CA ARG A 278 -14.93 17.15 -4.60
C ARG A 278 -14.35 16.70 -5.93
N HIS A 279 -13.03 16.61 -6.01
CA HIS A 279 -12.33 16.19 -7.23
C HIS A 279 -12.56 14.72 -7.55
N TYR A 280 -12.82 13.88 -6.55
CA TYR A 280 -13.03 12.44 -6.71
C TYR A 280 -14.41 12.00 -6.22
N ARG A 281 -14.79 10.75 -6.52
CA ARG A 281 -16.00 10.12 -5.94
C ARG A 281 -15.85 9.92 -4.43
N ASN A 282 -14.66 9.44 -4.05
CA ASN A 282 -14.21 9.38 -2.66
C ASN A 282 -13.77 10.76 -2.18
N ALA A 283 -13.67 10.97 -0.86
CA ALA A 283 -13.12 12.23 -0.35
C ALA A 283 -11.67 12.43 -0.81
N ASP A 284 -11.31 13.64 -1.23
CA ASP A 284 -9.99 13.95 -1.79
C ASP A 284 -8.85 13.51 -0.86
N MET A 285 -8.99 13.76 0.45
CA MET A 285 -8.01 13.35 1.46
C MET A 285 -7.83 11.82 1.55
N VAL A 286 -8.90 11.05 1.32
CA VAL A 286 -8.84 9.59 1.28
C VAL A 286 -8.04 9.14 0.06
N VAL A 287 -8.32 9.72 -1.11
CA VAL A 287 -7.60 9.41 -2.36
C VAL A 287 -6.12 9.75 -2.26
N HIS A 288 -5.78 10.93 -1.72
CA HIS A 288 -4.39 11.35 -1.55
C HIS A 288 -3.60 10.41 -0.64
N LEU A 289 -4.14 10.06 0.53
CA LEU A 289 -3.47 9.12 1.43
C LEU A 289 -3.41 7.72 0.83
N TYR A 290 -4.47 7.24 0.17
CA TYR A 290 -4.48 5.94 -0.49
C TYR A 290 -3.36 5.85 -1.54
N ASN A 291 -3.25 6.83 -2.44
CA ASN A 291 -2.21 6.84 -3.47
C ASN A 291 -0.80 6.84 -2.87
N TYR A 292 -0.55 7.69 -1.86
CA TYR A 292 0.71 7.69 -1.13
C TYR A 292 1.04 6.31 -0.53
N LEU A 293 0.03 5.65 0.07
CA LEU A 293 0.22 4.35 0.68
C LEU A 293 0.51 3.24 -0.34
N ILE A 294 -0.19 3.25 -1.48
CA ILE A 294 0.03 2.27 -2.55
C ILE A 294 1.42 2.42 -3.16
N ASP A 295 1.85 3.65 -3.45
CA ASP A 295 3.17 3.92 -4.02
C ASP A 295 4.29 3.48 -3.08
N GLY A 296 4.19 3.85 -1.81
CA GLY A 296 5.19 3.47 -0.83
C GLY A 296 5.24 1.96 -0.57
N ALA A 297 4.08 1.28 -0.52
CA ALA A 297 4.03 -0.17 -0.35
C ALA A 297 4.68 -0.92 -1.52
N ARG A 298 4.39 -0.49 -2.76
CA ARG A 298 5.00 -1.08 -3.98
C ARG A 298 6.51 -0.85 -4.03
N ASN A 299 6.98 0.30 -3.57
CA ASN A 299 8.41 0.58 -3.51
C ASN A 299 9.10 -0.24 -2.41
N ALA A 300 8.45 -0.43 -1.26
CA ALA A 300 9.00 -1.22 -0.15
C ALA A 300 9.11 -2.71 -0.47
N ALA A 301 8.17 -3.28 -1.23
CA ALA A 301 8.23 -4.68 -1.67
C ALA A 301 9.50 -4.99 -2.48
N ARG A 302 10.05 -4.01 -3.22
CA ARG A 302 11.29 -4.17 -3.97
C ARG A 302 12.54 -4.30 -3.08
N GLY A 303 12.50 -3.82 -1.84
CA GLY A 303 13.62 -3.88 -0.89
C GLY A 303 13.58 -5.05 0.10
N ALA A 304 12.45 -5.77 0.21
CA ALA A 304 12.30 -6.86 1.18
C ALA A 304 13.09 -8.15 0.81
N ASP A 305 13.61 -8.24 -0.42
CA ASP A 305 14.45 -9.36 -0.88
C ASP A 305 15.87 -9.32 -0.30
N GLU A 306 16.25 -8.22 0.35
CA GLU A 306 17.55 -7.99 0.98
C GLU A 306 17.73 -8.69 2.35
N LEU A 307 16.87 -9.62 2.77
CA LEU A 307 16.94 -10.25 4.10
C LEU A 307 17.28 -11.75 4.03
N ARG A 308 18.44 -12.09 3.45
CA ARG A 308 18.92 -13.48 3.34
C ARG A 308 20.38 -13.56 3.80
N LEU A 309 20.78 -14.71 4.34
CA LEU A 309 22.20 -15.03 4.48
C LEU A 309 22.76 -15.35 3.10
N VAL A 310 23.91 -14.77 2.78
CA VAL A 310 24.66 -15.14 1.59
C VAL A 310 25.62 -16.26 1.99
N GLU A 311 25.40 -17.45 1.41
CA GLU A 311 26.07 -18.70 1.78
C GLU A 311 26.87 -19.32 0.62
N HIS A 312 27.17 -18.55 -0.43
CA HIS A 312 27.70 -19.05 -1.73
C HIS A 312 28.96 -19.93 -1.64
N GLN A 313 29.71 -19.87 -0.53
CA GLN A 313 30.89 -20.70 -0.29
C GLN A 313 30.91 -21.31 1.12
N ALA A 314 29.78 -21.34 1.82
CA ALA A 314 29.71 -21.81 3.20
C ALA A 314 30.01 -23.32 3.27
N THR A 315 31.06 -23.68 3.99
CA THR A 315 31.43 -25.06 4.26
C THR A 315 31.58 -25.30 5.75
N ALA A 316 31.42 -26.55 6.18
CA ALA A 316 31.71 -26.96 7.54
C ALA A 316 33.03 -27.73 7.59
N ASP A 317 33.95 -27.25 8.43
CA ASP A 317 35.14 -27.97 8.91
C ASP A 317 35.00 -28.24 10.42
N SER A 318 35.91 -29.01 11.01
CA SER A 318 35.87 -29.45 12.41
C SER A 318 35.86 -28.32 13.44
N HIS A 319 36.17 -27.09 13.04
CA HIS A 319 36.27 -25.94 13.95
C HIS A 319 35.43 -24.72 13.54
N LEU A 320 35.02 -24.61 12.27
CA LEU A 320 34.32 -23.44 11.74
C LEU A 320 33.31 -23.84 10.66
N VAL A 321 32.19 -23.14 10.64
CA VAL A 321 31.14 -23.25 9.64
C VAL A 321 30.95 -21.87 9.01
N GLY A 322 31.17 -21.73 7.71
CA GLY A 322 31.13 -20.45 6.98
C GLY A 322 32.01 -20.46 5.73
N PRO A 323 32.26 -19.31 5.09
CA PRO A 323 31.82 -17.96 5.49
C PRO A 323 30.34 -17.72 5.22
N PHE A 324 29.73 -16.91 6.08
CA PHE A 324 28.43 -16.31 5.87
C PHE A 324 28.58 -14.80 5.74
N GLN A 325 27.71 -14.17 4.96
CA GLN A 325 27.61 -12.72 4.89
C GLN A 325 26.16 -12.27 5.06
N VAL A 326 25.99 -11.04 5.56
CA VAL A 326 24.71 -10.35 5.63
C VAL A 326 24.67 -9.21 4.61
N PRO A 327 23.54 -8.95 3.95
CA PRO A 327 23.36 -7.84 3.01
C PRO A 327 23.03 -6.50 3.68
N ILE A 328 22.60 -6.53 4.96
CA ILE A 328 22.26 -5.35 5.76
C ILE A 328 22.84 -5.48 7.17
N PRO A 329 22.99 -4.38 7.93
CA PRO A 329 23.50 -4.44 9.30
C PRO A 329 22.58 -5.26 10.24
N LEU A 330 23.12 -6.30 10.88
CA LEU A 330 22.38 -7.21 11.77
C LEU A 330 23.14 -7.47 13.08
N ALA A 331 22.45 -7.35 14.21
CA ALA A 331 22.88 -7.92 15.48
C ALA A 331 22.53 -9.41 15.52
N LEU A 332 23.54 -10.27 15.64
CA LEU A 332 23.40 -11.71 15.58
C LEU A 332 23.64 -12.33 16.97
N SER A 333 22.89 -13.37 17.30
CA SER A 333 23.07 -14.18 18.50
C SER A 333 22.82 -15.64 18.16
N VAL A 334 23.62 -16.55 18.71
CA VAL A 334 23.49 -18.01 18.47
C VAL A 334 23.05 -18.74 19.73
N THR A 335 22.58 -19.97 19.55
CA THR A 335 22.19 -20.85 20.66
C THR A 335 23.38 -21.10 21.60
N GLU A 336 23.11 -21.32 22.88
CA GLU A 336 24.12 -21.52 23.92
C GLU A 336 25.10 -22.66 23.57
N GLY A 337 26.39 -22.42 23.76
CA GLY A 337 27.48 -23.35 23.41
C GLY A 337 28.13 -23.09 22.05
N HIS A 338 27.47 -22.33 21.16
CA HIS A 338 28.05 -21.88 19.89
C HIS A 338 28.62 -20.45 20.02
N THR A 339 29.57 -20.09 19.17
CA THR A 339 30.11 -18.71 19.13
C THR A 339 30.21 -18.20 17.70
N LEU A 340 29.89 -16.92 17.51
CA LEU A 340 30.11 -16.22 16.24
C LEU A 340 31.47 -15.54 16.26
N VAL A 341 32.23 -15.71 15.17
CA VAL A 341 33.55 -15.10 15.01
C VAL A 341 33.68 -14.43 13.65
N ASP A 342 34.51 -13.40 13.55
CA ASP A 342 34.86 -12.76 12.28
C ASP A 342 35.95 -13.56 11.53
N ALA A 343 36.39 -13.03 10.38
CA ALA A 343 37.46 -13.62 9.57
C ALA A 343 38.80 -13.72 10.30
N ASP A 344 39.04 -12.88 11.31
CA ASP A 344 40.25 -12.89 12.14
C ASP A 344 40.11 -13.84 13.35
N GLY A 345 38.94 -14.48 13.51
CA GLY A 345 38.63 -15.40 14.60
C GLY A 345 38.26 -14.74 15.92
N ALA A 346 38.08 -13.41 15.94
CA ALA A 346 37.62 -12.67 17.10
C ALA A 346 36.10 -12.80 17.28
N VAL A 347 35.64 -12.83 18.53
CA VAL A 347 34.23 -13.07 18.86
C VAL A 347 33.39 -11.83 18.51
N ILE A 348 32.37 -12.03 17.68
CA ILE A 348 31.41 -11.00 17.31
C ILE A 348 30.39 -10.86 18.45
N ARG A 349 30.27 -9.66 19.01
CA ARG A 349 29.25 -9.31 20.01
C ARG A 349 28.34 -8.16 19.59
N ASP A 350 28.72 -7.46 18.53
CA ASP A 350 28.04 -6.26 18.02
C ASP A 350 27.40 -6.53 16.65
N ILE A 351 27.00 -5.46 15.96
CA ILE A 351 26.37 -5.49 14.64
C ILE A 351 27.36 -5.99 13.59
N VAL A 352 26.95 -6.95 12.78
CA VAL A 352 27.66 -7.40 11.57
C VAL A 352 27.27 -6.49 10.42
N GLU A 353 28.27 -5.85 9.81
CA GLU A 353 28.09 -4.94 8.67
C GLU A 353 27.93 -5.69 7.34
N PRO A 354 27.26 -5.09 6.33
CA PRO A 354 27.04 -5.70 5.04
C PRO A 354 28.31 -6.20 4.36
N GLY A 355 28.27 -7.42 3.82
CA GLY A 355 29.38 -8.02 3.07
C GLY A 355 30.58 -8.48 3.93
N SER A 356 30.54 -8.30 5.25
CA SER A 356 31.58 -8.83 6.14
C SER A 356 31.42 -10.34 6.31
N ASP A 357 32.52 -11.07 6.16
CA ASP A 357 32.56 -12.51 6.43
C ASP A 357 32.50 -12.78 7.94
N PHE A 358 31.60 -13.67 8.32
CA PHE A 358 31.56 -14.24 9.66
C PHE A 358 31.39 -15.75 9.63
N TYR A 359 31.80 -16.39 10.71
CA TYR A 359 31.83 -17.83 10.87
C TYR A 359 31.17 -18.24 12.18
N LEU A 360 30.57 -19.43 12.16
CA LEU A 360 30.04 -20.09 13.35
C LEU A 360 31.09 -21.10 13.84
N ARG A 361 31.50 -20.97 15.10
CA ARG A 361 32.26 -22.00 15.81
C ARG A 361 31.27 -22.93 16.53
N PRO A 362 31.12 -24.19 16.10
CA PRO A 362 30.12 -25.09 16.63
C PRO A 362 30.49 -25.63 18.01
N ALA A 363 29.47 -25.88 18.83
CA ALA A 363 29.67 -26.66 20.06
C ALA A 363 30.10 -28.10 19.70
N PRO A 364 30.98 -28.75 20.50
CA PRO A 364 31.41 -30.12 20.23
C PRO A 364 30.24 -31.08 20.08
N GLY A 365 30.27 -31.93 19.04
CA GLY A 365 29.24 -32.94 18.78
C GLY A 365 27.93 -32.41 18.20
N THR A 366 27.87 -31.14 17.79
CA THR A 366 26.66 -30.56 17.16
C THR A 366 26.74 -30.54 15.64
N SER A 367 25.60 -30.74 14.99
CA SER A 367 25.43 -30.73 13.52
C SER A 367 24.37 -29.71 13.06
N ALA A 368 23.83 -28.94 14.00
CA ALA A 368 22.85 -27.89 13.73
C ALA A 368 22.90 -26.83 14.83
N THR A 369 22.50 -25.61 14.48
CA THR A 369 22.20 -24.55 15.44
C THR A 369 21.11 -23.63 14.90
N THR A 370 20.48 -22.88 15.79
CA THR A 370 19.61 -21.76 15.42
C THR A 370 20.33 -20.46 15.76
N MET A 371 20.48 -19.60 14.75
CA MET A 371 20.98 -18.25 14.89
C MET A 371 19.82 -17.26 14.82
N THR A 372 19.72 -16.37 15.79
CA THR A 372 18.74 -15.28 15.81
C THR A 372 19.42 -13.99 15.34
N ALA A 373 18.78 -13.30 14.40
CA ALA A 373 19.20 -12.00 13.89
C ALA A 373 18.14 -10.94 14.21
N LYS A 374 18.61 -9.79 14.69
CA LYS A 374 17.83 -8.58 14.92
C LYS A 374 18.48 -7.44 14.15
N THR A 375 17.70 -6.66 13.44
CA THR A 375 18.18 -5.44 12.78
C THR A 375 18.29 -4.28 13.78
N ALA A 376 19.13 -3.30 13.48
CA ALA A 376 19.12 -2.01 14.18
C ALA A 376 17.81 -1.21 13.94
N HIS A 377 17.05 -1.56 12.90
CA HIS A 377 15.76 -0.95 12.54
C HIS A 377 14.70 -2.03 12.32
N ASN A 378 13.57 -2.00 13.03
CA ASN A 378 12.51 -3.03 12.98
C ASN A 378 12.30 -3.64 11.59
N LEU A 379 12.64 -4.92 11.43
CA LEU A 379 12.47 -5.65 10.16
C LEU A 379 11.07 -5.45 9.60
N THR A 380 11.00 -5.19 8.29
CA THR A 380 9.77 -5.08 7.52
C THR A 380 9.37 -6.45 6.98
N GLY A 381 8.09 -6.64 6.66
CA GLY A 381 7.65 -7.76 5.84
C GLY A 381 6.67 -8.74 6.48
N ARG A 382 6.16 -8.46 7.67
CA ARG A 382 5.29 -9.41 8.39
C ARG A 382 4.18 -8.73 9.17
N VAL A 383 2.97 -9.25 9.03
CA VAL A 383 1.76 -8.69 9.64
C VAL A 383 1.31 -9.59 10.78
N LEU A 384 1.10 -9.01 11.98
CA LEU A 384 0.42 -9.73 13.04
C LEU A 384 -1.06 -9.89 12.69
N THR A 385 -1.44 -11.12 12.32
CA THR A 385 -2.81 -11.43 11.97
C THR A 385 -3.58 -11.99 13.18
N GLY A 386 -4.83 -11.58 13.34
CA GLY A 386 -5.77 -12.14 14.28
C GLY A 386 -6.82 -12.98 13.55
N VAL A 387 -7.05 -14.20 14.02
CA VAL A 387 -8.10 -15.10 13.49
C VAL A 387 -9.09 -15.40 14.59
N ALA A 388 -10.39 -15.27 14.28
CA ALA A 388 -11.45 -15.57 15.22
C ALA A 388 -11.47 -17.08 15.55
N LEU A 389 -11.67 -17.40 16.83
CA LEU A 389 -11.75 -18.77 17.33
C LEU A 389 -13.16 -19.37 17.23
N ASP A 390 -14.18 -18.51 17.20
CA ASP A 390 -15.58 -18.92 17.23
C ASP A 390 -16.24 -18.77 15.85
N GLY A 391 -17.00 -19.78 15.42
CA GLY A 391 -17.71 -19.79 14.12
C GLY A 391 -17.03 -20.66 13.06
N ALA A 392 -17.68 -20.84 11.91
CA ALA A 392 -17.05 -21.52 10.78
C ALA A 392 -15.79 -20.72 10.38
N PRO A 393 -14.59 -21.35 10.27
CA PRO A 393 -13.27 -20.69 10.23
C PRO A 393 -13.01 -19.70 9.06
N TYR A 394 -14.02 -19.39 8.27
CA TYR A 394 -13.94 -18.55 7.06
C TYR A 394 -15.07 -17.52 6.93
N ARG A 395 -15.99 -17.44 7.91
CA ARG A 395 -17.05 -16.42 7.87
C ARG A 395 -16.66 -15.11 8.54
N LEU A 396 -15.87 -15.17 9.61
CA LEU A 396 -15.46 -13.98 10.34
C LEU A 396 -14.22 -13.36 9.73
N THR A 397 -14.19 -12.02 9.67
CA THR A 397 -13.05 -11.31 9.09
C THR A 397 -11.78 -11.62 9.89
N PRO A 398 -10.71 -12.12 9.23
CA PRO A 398 -9.37 -12.02 9.79
C PRO A 398 -8.97 -10.55 9.85
N ILE A 399 -8.07 -10.24 10.77
CA ILE A 399 -7.68 -8.85 11.06
C ILE A 399 -6.18 -8.68 11.06
N ALA A 400 -5.71 -7.50 10.68
CA ALA A 400 -4.33 -7.08 10.84
C ALA A 400 -4.22 -6.14 12.04
N LEU A 401 -3.39 -6.49 13.02
CA LEU A 401 -3.21 -5.69 14.22
C LEU A 401 -2.30 -4.50 13.94
N THR A 402 -2.71 -3.33 14.42
CA THR A 402 -1.86 -2.13 14.45
C THR A 402 -1.22 -2.03 15.82
N VAL A 403 -0.25 -2.89 16.09
CA VAL A 403 0.62 -2.81 17.27
C VAL A 403 2.09 -2.77 16.87
N PRO A 404 2.97 -2.13 17.65
CA PRO A 404 4.41 -2.30 17.47
C PRO A 404 4.77 -3.78 17.54
N THR A 405 5.69 -4.20 16.67
CA THR A 405 6.13 -5.59 16.57
C THR A 405 7.62 -5.68 16.71
N ASP A 406 8.05 -6.69 17.47
CA ASP A 406 9.43 -7.14 17.50
C ASP A 406 9.53 -8.28 16.50
N VAL A 407 10.43 -8.10 15.55
CA VAL A 407 10.69 -9.12 14.53
C VAL A 407 12.08 -9.68 14.81
N ALA A 408 12.16 -11.00 14.86
CA ALA A 408 13.41 -11.74 14.91
C ALA A 408 13.47 -12.66 13.69
N ILE A 409 14.62 -12.70 13.03
CA ILE A 409 14.87 -13.72 12.01
C ILE A 409 15.64 -14.85 12.68
N GLU A 410 15.14 -16.06 12.57
CA GLU A 410 15.89 -17.26 12.92
C GLU A 410 16.43 -17.88 11.64
N PHE A 411 17.71 -18.23 11.65
CA PHE A 411 18.36 -19.02 10.63
C PHE A 411 18.72 -20.36 11.25
N ASP A 412 18.05 -21.41 10.81
CA ASP A 412 18.46 -22.78 11.12
C ASP A 412 19.64 -23.10 10.20
N ILE A 413 20.80 -23.36 10.79
CA ILE A 413 22.01 -23.75 10.08
C ILE A 413 22.24 -25.21 10.37
N ILE A 414 22.31 -26.04 9.32
CA ILE A 414 22.52 -27.48 9.42
C ILE A 414 23.77 -27.83 8.60
N TRP A 415 24.65 -28.64 9.17
CA TRP A 415 25.84 -29.15 8.51
C TRP A 415 26.01 -30.63 8.83
N GLN A 416 26.69 -31.38 7.95
CA GLN A 416 27.06 -32.75 8.30
C GLN A 416 28.28 -32.72 9.22
N ALA A 417 28.15 -33.31 10.41
CA ALA A 417 29.30 -33.56 11.25
C ALA A 417 30.13 -34.66 10.58
N ASN A 418 31.42 -34.39 10.33
CA ASN A 418 32.34 -35.46 9.96
C ASN A 418 32.34 -36.46 11.13
N GLU A 419 31.87 -37.68 10.88
CA GLU A 419 32.07 -38.78 11.82
C GLU A 419 33.58 -38.87 12.10
N PRO A 420 34.00 -38.95 13.37
CA PRO A 420 35.40 -39.21 13.67
C PRO A 420 35.76 -40.54 13.02
N CYS A 421 36.73 -40.51 12.10
CA CYS A 421 37.34 -41.70 11.54
C CYS A 421 37.70 -42.61 12.72
N SER A 422 36.98 -43.72 12.84
CA SER A 422 37.29 -44.73 13.84
C SER A 422 38.62 -45.32 13.41
N ASP A 423 39.71 -44.90 14.03
CA ASP A 423 41.00 -45.57 13.90
C ASP A 423 40.77 -47.02 14.32
N THR A 424 40.69 -47.90 13.32
CA THR A 424 40.72 -49.34 13.50
C THR A 424 42.19 -49.74 13.47
N ALA A 425 42.57 -50.43 14.55
CA ALA A 425 43.92 -50.80 14.94
C ALA A 425 44.71 -51.63 13.93
#